data_AF-F8P755-F1
#
_entry.id   AF-F8P755-F1
#
_cell.length_a   1.000
_cell.length_b   1.000
_cell.length_c   1.000
_cell.angle_alpha   90.00
_cell.angle_beta   90.00
_cell.angle_gamma   90.00
#
_symmetry.space_group_name_H-M   'P 1'
#
loop_
_entity.id
_entity.type
_entity.pdbx_description
1 polymer ?
#
loop_
_entity_poly.entity_id
_entity_poly.type
_entity_poly.pdbx_seq_one_letter_code
_entity_poly.pdbx_strand_id
1 'polypeptide(L)'
;MHLKSDPGSVWSKAGKLRFNQSPCKVSLKEKEDNEKWPKGKSIWSGRNGEAVNVETFALQYDEDMGFKGVHCETRVIHMLFGLLFWDIIFAPVPGAFETPFQSAPLDIAEDSFYHSRKEIIEQRLEELESGKAQDIIGRTDDEYRPNGTYCVGVRWDLFTKQDLIEIVTVRVLKILRVEVLLSD
;
A
#
# COMPACT_ATOMS: atom_id res chain seq x y z
N MET A 1 51.86 2.61 -5.58
CA MET A 1 50.98 1.46 -5.90
C MET A 1 50.76 0.65 -4.64
N HIS A 2 49.56 0.71 -4.06
CA HIS A 2 48.99 -0.39 -3.27
C HIS A 2 47.49 -0.15 -3.14
N LEU A 3 46.73 -0.80 -4.03
CA LEU A 3 45.31 -1.03 -3.89
C LEU A 3 45.12 -2.25 -2.99
N LYS A 4 44.30 -2.15 -1.95
CA LYS A 4 43.51 -3.30 -1.48
C LYS A 4 42.08 -2.84 -1.16
N SER A 5 41.20 -3.57 -1.82
CA SER A 5 39.76 -3.52 -1.93
C SER A 5 39.03 -4.09 -0.71
N ASP A 6 37.86 -3.51 -0.41
CA ASP A 6 36.82 -4.02 0.48
C ASP A 6 36.26 -5.39 0.05
N PRO A 7 35.95 -6.28 1.00
CA PRO A 7 34.93 -7.32 0.85
C PRO A 7 33.77 -7.05 1.82
N GLY A 8 32.49 -7.25 1.52
CA GLY A 8 31.87 -7.92 0.39
C GLY A 8 30.35 -7.75 0.47
N SER A 9 29.72 -7.87 -0.69
CA SER A 9 28.29 -7.78 -0.92
C SER A 9 27.47 -8.80 -0.12
N VAL A 10 26.45 -8.33 0.60
CA VAL A 10 25.46 -9.11 1.37
C VAL A 10 24.38 -9.72 0.45
N TRP A 11 24.74 -10.07 -0.79
CA TRP A 11 23.89 -10.86 -1.68
C TRP A 11 24.59 -12.18 -1.97
N SER A 12 24.65 -13.03 -0.94
CA SER A 12 25.10 -14.41 -1.12
C SER A 12 23.89 -15.31 -1.30
N LYS A 13 23.80 -15.89 -2.50
CA LYS A 13 22.85 -16.94 -2.91
C LYS A 13 22.69 -17.98 -1.80
N ALA A 14 21.55 -17.98 -1.13
CA ALA A 14 21.18 -19.06 -0.23
C ALA A 14 20.64 -20.24 -1.06
N GLY A 15 21.42 -21.32 -1.06
CA GLY A 15 20.95 -22.68 -0.85
C GLY A 15 19.80 -23.21 -1.71
N LYS A 16 20.12 -24.18 -2.55
CA LYS A 16 19.21 -25.15 -3.17
C LYS A 16 18.12 -25.59 -2.16
N LEU A 17 16.89 -25.10 -2.35
CA LEU A 17 15.72 -25.45 -1.54
C LEU A 17 15.54 -26.96 -1.53
N ARG A 18 15.76 -27.61 -0.38
CA ARG A 18 15.16 -28.91 -0.10
C ARG A 18 13.76 -28.65 0.42
N PHE A 19 12.77 -29.01 -0.38
CA PHE A 19 11.38 -29.14 0.07
C PHE A 19 11.36 -30.18 1.20
N ASN A 20 11.22 -29.73 2.44
CA ASN A 20 10.71 -30.57 3.51
C ASN A 20 9.30 -30.07 3.83
N GLN A 21 8.39 -30.30 2.88
CA GLN A 21 6.97 -30.25 3.15
C GLN A 21 6.64 -31.42 4.08
N SER A 22 6.56 -31.16 5.38
CA SER A 22 5.55 -31.85 6.16
C SER A 22 4.25 -31.09 5.91
N PRO A 23 3.31 -31.59 5.09
CA PRO A 23 2.04 -30.91 4.91
C PRO A 23 1.36 -30.80 6.28
N CYS A 24 0.91 -29.59 6.65
CA CYS A 24 -0.06 -29.44 7.71
C CYS A 24 -1.23 -30.38 7.40
N LYS A 25 -1.41 -31.42 8.22
CA LYS A 25 -2.55 -32.32 8.09
C LYS A 25 -3.81 -31.49 8.34
N VAL A 26 -4.49 -31.10 7.26
CA VAL A 26 -5.87 -30.64 7.33
C VAL A 26 -6.71 -31.85 7.66
N SER A 27 -7.11 -31.99 8.93
CA SER A 27 -8.07 -33.00 9.36
C SER A 27 -9.45 -32.60 8.88
N LEU A 28 -9.80 -33.05 7.68
CA LEU A 28 -11.18 -33.00 7.22
C LEU A 28 -11.97 -34.01 8.07
N LYS A 29 -12.85 -33.51 8.95
CA LYS A 29 -13.86 -34.35 9.59
C LYS A 29 -14.78 -34.89 8.49
N GLU A 30 -14.98 -36.19 8.46
CA GLU A 30 -15.98 -36.83 7.60
C GLU A 30 -17.36 -36.24 7.93
N LYS A 31 -18.08 -35.80 6.90
CA LYS A 31 -19.39 -35.15 7.03
C LYS A 31 -20.48 -36.20 7.29
N GLU A 32 -21.34 -35.95 8.26
CA GLU A 32 -22.65 -36.61 8.32
C GLU A 32 -23.60 -35.98 7.28
N ASP A 33 -24.34 -36.84 6.56
CA ASP A 33 -25.03 -36.57 5.29
C ASP A 33 -26.21 -35.56 5.33
N ASN A 34 -26.36 -34.74 6.38
CA ASN A 34 -27.46 -33.78 6.49
C ASN A 34 -27.06 -32.38 7.03
N GLU A 35 -25.77 -32.05 7.02
CA GLU A 35 -25.31 -30.71 7.40
C GLU A 35 -25.37 -29.73 6.21
N LYS A 36 -26.28 -28.75 6.29
CA LYS A 36 -26.27 -27.58 5.39
C LYS A 36 -24.91 -26.90 5.50
N TRP A 37 -24.25 -26.66 4.36
CA TRP A 37 -22.94 -26.00 4.33
C TRP A 37 -22.98 -24.70 5.15
N PRO A 38 -22.07 -24.51 6.12
CA PRO A 38 -22.02 -23.29 6.89
C PRO A 38 -21.79 -22.13 5.93
N LYS A 39 -22.77 -21.22 5.87
CA LYS A 39 -22.67 -19.98 5.10
C LYS A 39 -21.89 -18.99 5.96
N GLY A 40 -20.68 -18.62 5.54
CA GLY A 40 -19.81 -17.70 6.29
C GLY A 40 -18.44 -17.57 5.64
N LYS A 41 -17.64 -16.61 6.14
CA LYS A 41 -16.23 -16.51 5.75
C LYS A 41 -15.48 -17.76 6.20
N SER A 42 -14.51 -18.21 5.40
CA SER A 42 -13.66 -19.34 5.75
C SER A 42 -12.81 -18.99 6.99
N ILE A 43 -12.75 -19.91 7.95
CA ILE A 43 -11.96 -19.79 9.18
C ILE A 43 -10.81 -20.81 9.11
N TRP A 44 -9.61 -20.36 9.45
CA TRP A 44 -8.35 -21.09 9.39
C TRP A 44 -7.73 -21.20 10.78
N SER A 45 -6.84 -22.16 10.98
CA SER A 45 -6.08 -22.32 12.23
C SER A 45 -4.77 -21.55 12.14
N GLY A 46 -4.62 -20.49 12.92
CA GLY A 46 -3.40 -19.69 13.03
C GLY A 46 -2.32 -20.35 13.90
N ARG A 47 -1.20 -19.64 14.12
CA ARG A 47 0.02 -20.15 14.80
C ARG A 47 -0.21 -20.80 16.17
N ASN A 48 -1.23 -20.36 16.91
CA ASN A 48 -1.55 -20.86 18.26
C ASN A 48 -2.87 -21.63 18.32
N GLY A 49 -3.37 -22.13 17.19
CA GLY A 49 -4.69 -22.76 17.12
C GLY A 49 -5.85 -21.75 17.18
N GLU A 50 -5.55 -20.46 17.05
CA GLU A 50 -6.54 -19.40 16.95
C GLU A 50 -7.33 -19.49 15.64
N ALA A 51 -8.62 -19.17 15.70
CA ALA A 51 -9.48 -19.06 14.54
C ALA A 51 -9.22 -17.72 13.82
N VAL A 52 -8.55 -17.76 12.68
CA VAL A 52 -8.20 -16.57 11.87
C VAL A 52 -8.87 -16.60 10.50
N ASN A 53 -9.00 -15.44 9.85
CA ASN A 53 -9.41 -15.39 8.45
C ASN A 53 -8.23 -15.80 7.53
N VAL A 54 -8.51 -15.91 6.23
CA VAL A 54 -7.50 -16.34 5.24
C VAL A 54 -6.37 -15.32 5.12
N GLU A 55 -6.67 -14.03 5.28
CA GLU A 55 -5.72 -12.95 5.12
C GLU A 55 -4.70 -12.92 6.27
N THR A 56 -5.16 -13.06 7.52
CA THR A 56 -4.28 -13.20 8.69
C THR A 56 -3.49 -14.50 8.61
N PHE A 57 -4.08 -15.59 8.15
CA PHE A 57 -3.36 -16.85 7.94
C PHE A 57 -2.22 -16.69 6.92
N ALA A 58 -2.48 -16.03 5.78
CA ALA A 58 -1.47 -15.75 4.77
C ALA A 58 -0.35 -14.83 5.30
N LEU A 59 -0.71 -13.78 6.05
CA LEU A 59 0.26 -12.89 6.71
C LEU A 59 1.18 -13.66 7.67
N GLN A 60 0.62 -14.55 8.48
CA GLN A 60 1.41 -15.39 9.40
C GLN A 60 2.41 -16.28 8.64
N TYR A 61 1.99 -16.86 7.51
CA TYR A 61 2.86 -17.65 6.66
C TYR A 61 4.03 -16.83 6.07
N ASP A 62 3.75 -15.63 5.58
CA ASP A 62 4.78 -14.74 5.01
C ASP A 62 5.76 -14.22 6.08
N GLU A 63 5.25 -13.90 7.27
CA GLU A 63 6.06 -13.53 8.43
C GLU A 63 7.00 -14.65 8.87
N ASP A 64 6.57 -15.92 8.79
CA ASP A 64 7.43 -17.08 9.10
C ASP A 64 8.60 -17.21 8.10
N MET A 65 8.44 -16.69 6.88
CA MET A 65 9.50 -16.58 5.89
C MET A 65 10.35 -15.30 6.04
N GLY A 66 10.07 -14.48 7.05
CA GLY A 66 10.79 -13.24 7.34
C GLY A 66 10.30 -12.01 6.57
N PHE A 67 9.12 -12.08 5.95
CA PHE A 67 8.51 -10.92 5.28
C PHE A 67 7.61 -10.12 6.24
N LYS A 68 7.57 -8.81 6.08
CA LYS A 68 6.61 -7.93 6.75
C LYS A 68 5.44 -7.67 5.81
N GLY A 69 4.22 -8.02 6.22
CA GLY A 69 3.00 -7.83 5.43
C GLY A 69 1.97 -7.00 6.19
N VAL A 70 1.15 -6.24 5.45
CA VAL A 70 -0.02 -5.53 6.00
C VAL A 70 -1.21 -5.82 5.09
N HIS A 71 -2.30 -6.33 5.66
CA HIS A 71 -3.55 -6.47 4.92
C HIS A 71 -4.25 -5.11 4.84
N CYS A 72 -4.16 -4.46 3.68
CA CYS A 72 -4.62 -3.09 3.51
C CYS A 72 -5.51 -2.87 2.28
N GLU A 73 -5.82 -3.90 1.49
CA GLU A 73 -6.61 -3.78 0.25
C GLU A 73 -6.18 -2.54 -0.58
N THR A 74 -7.12 -1.67 -0.95
CA THR A 74 -6.88 -0.42 -1.67
C THR A 74 -6.49 0.75 -0.75
N ARG A 75 -6.54 0.59 0.57
CA ARG A 75 -6.34 1.69 1.54
C ARG A 75 -4.94 2.26 1.48
N VAL A 76 -3.93 1.41 1.22
CA VAL A 76 -2.55 1.87 1.05
C VAL A 76 -2.40 2.77 -0.17
N ILE A 77 -3.09 2.45 -1.27
CA ILE A 77 -3.05 3.23 -2.51
C ILE A 77 -3.70 4.59 -2.28
N HIS A 78 -4.88 4.61 -1.63
CA HIS A 78 -5.57 5.86 -1.30
C HIS A 78 -4.77 6.74 -0.34
N MET A 79 -4.10 6.13 0.65
CA MET A 79 -3.23 6.85 1.58
C MET A 79 -2.04 7.48 0.85
N LEU A 80 -1.37 6.72 -0.03
CA LEU A 80 -0.25 7.23 -0.81
C LEU A 80 -0.70 8.33 -1.77
N PHE A 81 -1.83 8.16 -2.46
CA PHE A 81 -2.40 9.18 -3.33
C PHE A 81 -2.65 10.49 -2.56
N GLY A 82 -3.34 10.42 -1.43
CA GLY A 82 -3.62 11.60 -0.61
C GLY A 82 -2.37 12.33 -0.14
N LEU A 83 -1.29 11.61 0.21
CA LEU A 83 -0.03 12.24 0.63
C LEU A 83 0.80 12.78 -0.54
N LEU A 84 0.85 12.04 -1.65
CA LEU A 84 1.65 12.40 -2.82
C LEU A 84 1.03 13.51 -3.65
N PHE A 85 -0.29 13.68 -3.59
CA PHE A 85 -1.05 14.67 -4.37
C PHE A 85 -1.76 15.69 -3.48
N TRP A 86 -1.38 15.83 -2.21
CA TRP A 86 -2.09 16.71 -1.25
C TRP A 86 -2.30 18.14 -1.78
N ASP A 87 -1.24 18.79 -2.23
CA ASP A 87 -1.25 20.14 -2.78
C ASP A 87 -2.01 20.24 -4.12
N ILE A 88 -2.13 19.14 -4.86
CA ILE A 88 -2.92 19.06 -6.10
C ILE A 88 -4.42 18.91 -5.78
N ILE A 89 -4.76 18.04 -4.81
CA ILE A 89 -6.14 17.83 -4.35
C ILE A 89 -6.74 19.15 -3.86
N PHE A 90 -5.96 19.92 -3.10
CA PHE A 90 -6.37 21.22 -2.55
C PHE A 90 -5.95 22.44 -3.41
N ALA A 91 -5.55 22.22 -4.67
CA ALA A 91 -5.24 23.32 -5.59
C ALA A 91 -6.46 24.23 -5.79
N PRO A 92 -6.27 25.56 -5.95
CA PRO A 92 -7.35 26.54 -6.05
C PRO A 92 -8.02 26.50 -7.44
N VAL A 93 -8.82 25.49 -7.70
CA VAL A 93 -9.62 25.35 -8.94
C VAL A 93 -11.04 25.91 -8.72
N PRO A 94 -11.53 26.81 -9.59
CA PRO A 94 -12.89 27.35 -9.47
C PRO A 94 -13.96 26.25 -9.48
N GLY A 95 -14.89 26.29 -8.53
CA GLY A 95 -15.97 25.30 -8.39
C GLY A 95 -15.55 23.94 -7.81
N ALA A 96 -14.26 23.75 -7.49
CA ALA A 96 -13.80 22.52 -6.84
C ALA A 96 -14.22 22.45 -5.36
N PHE A 97 -14.27 23.60 -4.68
CA PHE A 97 -14.69 23.72 -3.28
C PHE A 97 -15.71 24.85 -3.15
N GLU A 98 -16.87 24.52 -2.59
CA GLU A 98 -17.97 25.45 -2.33
C GLU A 98 -18.03 25.84 -0.84
N THR A 99 -17.55 24.97 0.05
CA THR A 99 -17.57 25.19 1.50
C THR A 99 -16.24 24.87 2.18
N PRO A 100 -15.89 25.53 3.30
CA PRO A 100 -14.64 25.30 4.03
C PRO A 100 -14.50 23.92 4.69
N PHE A 101 -15.57 23.13 4.74
CA PHE A 101 -15.60 21.84 5.46
C PHE A 101 -15.41 20.63 4.55
N GLN A 102 -15.14 20.86 3.26
CA GLN A 102 -14.93 19.79 2.29
C GLN A 102 -13.54 19.17 2.44
N SER A 103 -13.53 17.84 2.53
CA SER A 103 -12.31 17.03 2.63
C SER A 103 -11.67 16.67 1.29
N ALA A 104 -12.36 16.95 0.20
CA ALA A 104 -12.01 16.62 -1.16
C ALA A 104 -12.72 17.62 -2.09
N PRO A 105 -12.15 17.91 -3.26
CA PRO A 105 -12.85 18.70 -4.25
C PRO A 105 -14.03 17.91 -4.83
N LEU A 106 -15.06 18.60 -5.27
CA LEU A 106 -16.28 18.01 -5.83
C LEU A 106 -16.01 17.18 -7.08
N ASP A 107 -14.93 17.49 -7.80
CA ASP A 107 -14.56 16.84 -9.05
C ASP A 107 -13.64 15.62 -8.86
N ILE A 108 -13.27 15.21 -7.64
CA ILE A 108 -12.22 14.18 -7.42
C ILE A 108 -12.49 12.83 -8.11
N ALA A 109 -13.77 12.48 -8.33
CA ALA A 109 -14.18 11.25 -8.99
C ALA A 109 -14.61 11.46 -10.45
N GLU A 110 -14.36 12.65 -11.00
CA GLU A 110 -14.75 13.07 -12.35
C GLU A 110 -13.51 13.32 -13.22
N ASP A 111 -13.63 13.12 -14.53
CA ASP A 111 -12.54 13.36 -15.49
C ASP A 111 -12.03 14.81 -15.46
N SER A 112 -12.89 15.75 -15.06
CA SER A 112 -12.54 17.16 -14.90
C SER A 112 -11.45 17.41 -13.86
N PHE A 113 -11.26 16.52 -12.88
CA PHE A 113 -10.19 16.66 -11.88
C PHE A 113 -8.82 16.65 -12.55
N TYR A 114 -8.57 15.69 -13.42
CA TYR A 114 -7.31 15.58 -14.15
C TYR A 114 -7.18 16.75 -15.13
N HIS A 115 -8.21 17.04 -15.93
CA HIS A 115 -8.14 18.10 -16.95
C HIS A 115 -7.90 19.50 -16.37
N SER A 116 -8.53 19.83 -15.24
CA SER A 116 -8.36 21.13 -14.58
C SER A 116 -7.02 21.30 -13.88
N ARG A 117 -6.31 20.20 -13.58
CA ARG A 117 -5.03 20.17 -12.85
C ARG A 117 -3.92 19.51 -13.66
N LYS A 118 -4.08 19.37 -14.98
CA LYS A 118 -3.20 18.58 -15.83
C LYS A 118 -1.74 18.96 -15.67
N GLU A 119 -1.42 20.25 -15.78
CA GLU A 119 -0.04 20.74 -15.72
C GLU A 119 0.65 20.38 -14.39
N ILE A 120 -0.01 20.59 -13.26
CA ILE A 120 0.56 20.28 -11.94
C ILE A 120 0.61 18.78 -11.66
N ILE A 121 -0.33 18.00 -12.22
CA ILE A 121 -0.31 16.54 -12.14
C ILE A 121 0.86 15.96 -12.92
N GLU A 122 1.05 16.37 -14.17
CA GLU A 122 2.17 15.90 -15.00
C GLU A 122 3.52 16.26 -14.36
N GLN A 123 3.67 17.50 -13.85
CA GLN A 123 4.87 17.89 -13.12
C GLN A 123 5.10 17.01 -11.88
N ARG A 124 4.05 16.69 -11.12
CA ARG A 124 4.17 15.78 -9.97
C ARG A 124 4.60 14.40 -10.40
N LEU A 125 4.06 13.86 -11.49
CA LEU A 125 4.47 12.54 -12.01
C LEU A 125 5.96 12.53 -12.35
N GLU A 126 6.49 13.56 -13.00
CA GLU A 126 7.94 13.71 -13.25
C GLU A 126 8.77 13.74 -11.95
N GLU A 127 8.27 14.43 -10.91
CA GLU A 127 8.90 14.44 -9.60
C GLU A 127 8.97 13.03 -8.97
N LEU A 128 7.89 12.26 -9.11
CA LEU A 128 7.84 10.88 -8.61
C LEU A 128 8.80 9.97 -9.39
N GLU A 129 8.89 10.15 -10.70
CA GLU A 129 9.84 9.43 -11.56
C GLU A 129 11.30 9.75 -11.22
N SER A 130 11.59 10.99 -10.84
CA SER A 130 12.91 11.40 -10.36
C SER A 130 13.24 10.95 -8.93
N GLY A 131 12.35 10.21 -8.28
CA GLY A 131 12.58 9.60 -6.96
C GLY A 131 12.22 10.50 -5.78
N LYS A 132 11.53 11.62 -5.99
CA LYS A 132 11.15 12.57 -4.91
C LYS A 132 9.98 12.10 -4.04
N ALA A 133 9.42 10.92 -4.31
CA ALA A 133 8.23 10.42 -3.63
C ALA A 133 8.40 10.33 -2.10
N GLN A 134 9.58 9.92 -1.62
CA GLN A 134 9.92 9.86 -0.20
C GLN A 134 9.90 11.24 0.45
N ASP A 135 10.49 12.24 -0.21
CA ASP A 135 10.56 13.61 0.29
C ASP A 135 9.18 14.26 0.35
N ILE A 136 8.36 14.03 -0.67
CA ILE A 136 6.98 14.52 -0.73
C ILE A 136 6.16 13.92 0.41
N ILE A 137 6.14 12.59 0.56
CA ILE A 137 5.47 11.91 1.67
C ILE A 137 6.01 12.43 3.00
N GLY A 138 7.32 12.57 3.13
CA GLY A 138 7.98 13.02 4.35
C GLY A 138 7.47 14.37 4.81
N ARG A 139 7.46 15.35 3.90
CA ARG A 139 6.97 16.72 4.13
C ARG A 139 5.47 16.75 4.43
N THR A 140 4.65 16.10 3.60
CA THR A 140 3.19 16.11 3.77
C THR A 140 2.79 15.44 5.09
N ASP A 141 3.41 14.31 5.45
CA ASP A 141 3.13 13.62 6.70
C ASP A 141 3.51 14.47 7.92
N ASP A 142 4.70 15.09 7.92
CA ASP A 142 5.15 15.95 9.03
C ASP A 142 4.25 17.17 9.24
N GLU A 143 3.72 17.74 8.16
CA GLU A 143 2.87 18.93 8.22
C GLU A 143 1.46 18.61 8.72
N TYR A 144 0.84 17.52 8.24
CA TYR A 144 -0.59 17.28 8.44
C TYR A 144 -0.92 16.20 9.47
N ARG A 145 -0.02 15.24 9.74
CA ARG A 145 -0.26 14.19 10.73
C ARG A 145 -0.45 14.73 12.16
N PRO A 146 0.33 15.71 12.66
CA PRO A 146 0.20 16.19 14.04
C PRO A 146 -1.20 16.74 14.37
N ASN A 147 -1.84 17.35 13.37
CA ASN A 147 -3.19 17.92 13.49
C ASN A 147 -4.29 16.91 13.12
N GLY A 148 -3.92 15.72 12.63
CA GLY A 148 -4.86 14.74 12.11
C GLY A 148 -5.70 15.30 10.96
N THR A 149 -5.10 16.17 10.12
CA THR A 149 -5.83 16.91 9.09
C THR A 149 -6.55 15.94 8.16
N TYR A 150 -7.83 16.20 7.91
CA TYR A 150 -8.65 15.30 7.13
C TYR A 150 -8.41 15.52 5.64
N CYS A 151 -8.18 14.42 4.91
CA CYS A 151 -8.09 14.38 3.46
C CYS A 151 -8.70 13.05 2.99
N VAL A 152 -9.33 13.08 1.83
CA VAL A 152 -9.88 11.88 1.18
C VAL A 152 -8.82 10.80 1.00
N GLY A 153 -9.17 9.58 1.39
CA GLY A 153 -8.27 8.43 1.30
C GLY A 153 -7.19 8.36 2.39
N VAL A 154 -6.98 9.43 3.16
CA VAL A 154 -5.95 9.51 4.20
C VAL A 154 -6.48 8.98 5.52
N ARG A 155 -5.74 8.03 6.11
CA ARG A 155 -6.06 7.36 7.37
C ARG A 155 -4.81 7.25 8.23
N TRP A 156 -4.62 8.25 9.09
CA TRP A 156 -3.44 8.39 9.95
C TRP A 156 -3.25 7.23 10.93
N ASP A 157 -4.33 6.51 11.25
CA ASP A 157 -4.38 5.38 12.18
C ASP A 157 -3.89 4.06 11.56
N LEU A 158 -3.79 3.95 10.23
CA LEU A 158 -3.50 2.68 9.55
C LEU A 158 -2.02 2.45 9.26
N PHE A 159 -1.27 3.51 8.99
CA PHE A 159 0.14 3.41 8.57
C PHE A 159 1.00 4.42 9.29
N THR A 160 2.19 3.98 9.71
CA THR A 160 3.22 4.90 10.17
C THR A 160 3.90 5.58 8.97
N LYS A 161 4.51 6.74 9.20
CA LYS A 161 5.33 7.42 8.19
C LYS A 161 6.38 6.50 7.59
N GLN A 162 7.02 5.69 8.45
CA GLN A 162 8.07 4.75 8.04
C GLN A 162 7.54 3.65 7.11
N ASP A 163 6.35 3.09 7.40
CA ASP A 163 5.72 2.10 6.52
C ASP A 163 5.48 2.68 5.13
N LEU A 164 4.97 3.92 5.05
CA LEU A 164 4.67 4.59 3.78
C LEU A 164 5.93 4.85 2.96
N ILE A 165 7.02 5.27 3.61
CA ILE A 165 8.33 5.44 2.97
C ILE A 165 8.87 4.08 2.49
N GLU A 166 8.80 3.02 3.29
CA GLU A 166 9.23 1.69 2.86
C GLU A 166 8.44 1.21 1.62
N ILE A 167 7.12 1.39 1.62
CA ILE A 167 6.24 1.00 0.52
C ILE A 167 6.59 1.79 -0.75
N VAL A 168 6.80 3.11 -0.65
CA VAL A 168 7.10 3.97 -1.79
C VAL A 168 8.44 3.59 -2.44
N THR A 169 9.43 3.27 -1.61
CA THR A 169 10.80 2.93 -2.02
C THR A 169 10.86 1.62 -2.80
N VAL A 170 10.06 0.63 -2.40
CA VAL A 170 10.10 -0.71 -2.99
C VAL A 170 9.30 -0.78 -4.30
N ARG A 171 8.32 0.11 -4.54
CA ARG A 171 7.29 -0.16 -5.56
C ARG A 171 6.75 1.00 -6.42
N VAL A 172 7.01 2.28 -6.16
CA VAL A 172 6.19 3.32 -6.81
C VAL A 172 6.47 3.56 -8.29
N LEU A 173 7.66 3.25 -8.81
CA LEU A 173 7.95 3.45 -10.24
C LEU A 173 7.23 2.48 -11.21
N LYS A 174 6.56 1.43 -10.73
CA LYS A 174 5.81 0.49 -11.59
C LYS A 174 4.30 0.60 -11.54
N ILE A 175 3.72 1.16 -10.46
CA ILE A 175 2.26 1.16 -10.24
C ILE A 175 1.58 2.34 -10.95
N LEU A 176 2.18 3.53 -10.92
CA LEU A 176 1.55 4.74 -11.46
C LEU A 176 1.49 4.80 -12.99
N ARG A 177 2.24 3.96 -13.69
CA ARG A 177 2.24 3.92 -15.17
C ARG A 177 1.05 3.15 -15.78
N VAL A 178 0.29 2.38 -14.98
CA VAL A 178 -0.75 1.49 -15.51
C VAL A 178 -2.12 2.16 -15.68
N GLU A 179 -2.43 3.24 -14.97
CA GLU A 179 -3.77 3.87 -15.02
C GLU A 179 -3.87 5.14 -15.87
N VAL A 180 -2.77 5.82 -16.19
CA VAL A 180 -2.82 7.09 -16.95
C VAL A 180 -2.73 6.88 -18.48
N LEU A 181 -2.32 5.69 -18.96
CA LEU A 181 -2.10 5.41 -20.39
C LEU A 181 -3.22 4.58 -21.08
N LEU A 182 -4.41 4.49 -20.49
CA LEU A 182 -5.56 3.79 -21.10
C LEU A 182 -6.65 4.72 -21.65
N SER A 183 -6.36 6.01 -21.82
CA SER A 183 -7.32 7.00 -22.34
C SER A 183 -6.93 7.61 -23.70
N ASP A 184 -6.11 6.92 -24.50
CA ASP A 184 -5.89 7.25 -25.92
C ASP A 184 -6.73 6.36 -26.85
#